data_AF-A0A3M2DTE4-F1
#
_entry.id   AF-A0A3M2DTE4-F1
#
_cell.length_a   1.000
_cell.length_b   1.000
_cell.length_c   1.000
_cell.angle_alpha   90.00
_cell.angle_beta   90.00
_cell.angle_gamma   90.00
#
_symmetry.space_group_name_H-M   'P 1'
#
loop_
_entity.id
_entity.type
_entity.pdbx_description
1 polymer ?
#
loop_
_entity_poly.entity_id
_entity_poly.type
_entity_poly.pdbx_seq_one_letter_code
_entity_poly.pdbx_strand_id
1 'polypeptide(L)'
;MPLWAASLAAFACHFDPSAAGIAGDGGEPPADAAPGAPDAAAGCAWGYMPVHFDPCSPATPEPDGPLMLTLPGTYVYDTDTGVLTAPGGGASVPASSDLGGVRAVWVRGLMVGAAARLRAVGSAPLLIASFGDIDVVGTIDASSGFDGSGYVRGAGANSSACPASPPDPGATCAQHGGSGGGGGAFGGDGGRGGEGGDTRDCGGGFPDGIPGGAGGVAVAAPPEMLRGGCAGADGAANNDGFDTYGRGGPGGGAVHLAARDALRVTGRVLAGGAGGGPGTGHRAGGGGGGSGGMIGLEGGTVTIGPLAVVAANGGGGGGGCDGNRAEPGEDGGAGARRADGGDGEGKGGRGGTGGALANPDGEDAPVAERGGGGGGGGAGVIVLYGPAAPAIDGAAVVSPAPIVD
;
A
#
# COMPACT_ATOMS: atom_id res chain seq x y z
N MET A 1 10.16 15.97 49.04
CA MET A 1 9.83 15.09 50.17
C MET A 1 8.33 14.83 50.13
N PRO A 2 7.80 13.60 50.23
CA PRO A 2 8.41 12.28 50.48
C PRO A 2 8.53 11.43 49.19
N LEU A 3 9.54 10.60 48.94
CA LEU A 3 9.99 9.36 49.61
C LEU A 3 8.94 8.23 49.56
N TRP A 4 8.89 7.49 48.45
CA TRP A 4 8.36 6.13 48.39
C TRP A 4 9.36 5.18 47.74
N ALA A 5 9.51 4.03 48.37
CA ALA A 5 10.67 3.15 48.33
C ALA A 5 10.62 2.14 47.18
N ALA A 6 11.81 1.79 46.70
CA ALA A 6 12.07 0.67 45.81
C ALA A 6 11.95 -0.66 46.56
N SER A 7 11.26 -1.64 45.98
CA SER A 7 11.34 -3.05 46.37
C SER A 7 12.04 -3.83 45.27
N LEU A 8 13.31 -4.16 45.52
CA LEU A 8 14.12 -5.09 44.73
C LEU A 8 13.75 -6.52 45.16
N ALA A 9 13.17 -7.32 44.27
CA ALA A 9 13.00 -8.75 44.48
C ALA A 9 14.25 -9.49 43.96
N ALA A 10 15.11 -9.93 44.88
CA ALA A 10 16.23 -10.80 44.60
C ALA A 10 15.75 -12.26 44.53
N PHE A 11 15.82 -12.88 43.34
CA PHE A 11 15.71 -14.33 43.21
C PHE A 11 17.04 -14.97 43.62
N ALA A 12 17.06 -15.58 44.81
CA ALA A 12 18.17 -16.42 45.26
C ALA A 12 17.96 -17.85 44.74
N CYS A 13 18.90 -18.33 43.92
CA CYS A 13 18.99 -19.75 43.55
C CYS A 13 19.38 -20.56 44.80
N HIS A 14 18.48 -21.43 45.25
CA HIS A 14 18.74 -22.42 46.29
C HIS A 14 19.36 -23.66 45.62
N PHE A 15 20.63 -23.95 45.92
CA PHE A 15 21.30 -25.18 45.56
C PHE A 15 21.31 -26.09 46.79
N ASP A 16 20.72 -27.27 46.66
CA ASP A 16 20.60 -28.27 47.72
C ASP A 16 21.54 -29.44 47.39
N PRO A 17 22.73 -29.57 48.02
CA PRO A 17 23.65 -30.66 47.75
C PRO A 17 23.38 -31.79 48.75
N SER A 18 22.41 -32.65 48.46
CA SER A 18 22.32 -33.94 49.16
C SER A 18 22.90 -35.05 48.29
N ALA A 19 24.09 -35.46 48.69
CA ALA A 19 24.78 -36.65 48.21
C ALA A 19 24.04 -37.91 48.68
N ALA A 20 23.61 -38.75 47.74
CA ALA A 20 23.37 -40.18 47.99
C ALA A 20 23.38 -40.97 46.67
N GLY A 21 24.26 -41.97 46.60
CA GLY A 21 24.04 -43.17 45.79
C GLY A 21 24.61 -43.16 44.38
N ILE A 22 25.89 -43.51 44.25
CA ILE A 22 26.44 -44.06 43.01
C ILE A 22 25.87 -45.49 42.87
N ALA A 23 24.71 -45.61 42.24
CA ALA A 23 24.22 -46.88 41.71
C ALA A 23 24.49 -46.85 40.20
N GLY A 24 25.45 -47.69 39.76
CA GLY A 24 25.80 -47.79 38.36
C GLY A 24 24.61 -48.28 37.53
N ASP A 25 24.14 -47.45 36.62
CA ASP A 25 23.40 -47.86 35.46
C ASP A 25 24.39 -48.05 34.31
N GLY A 26 24.51 -49.29 33.84
CA GLY A 26 25.06 -49.56 32.51
C GLY A 26 24.07 -49.03 31.48
N GLY A 27 23.95 -47.70 31.39
CA GLY A 27 23.11 -47.02 30.42
C GLY A 27 23.50 -47.52 29.04
N GLU A 28 22.56 -48.20 28.38
CA GLU A 28 22.68 -48.52 26.97
C GLU A 28 23.13 -47.26 26.22
N PRO A 29 24.07 -47.37 25.26
CA PRO A 29 24.38 -46.24 24.41
C PRO A 29 23.06 -45.71 23.86
N PRO A 30 22.84 -44.38 23.83
CA PRO A 30 21.59 -43.81 23.36
C PRO A 30 21.27 -44.48 22.04
N ALA A 31 20.12 -45.14 21.97
CA ALA A 31 19.71 -45.88 20.80
C ALA A 31 19.85 -44.94 19.59
N ASP A 32 20.77 -45.27 18.69
CA ASP A 32 20.94 -44.53 17.44
C ASP A 32 19.55 -44.40 16.81
N ALA A 33 19.19 -43.18 16.39
CA ALA A 33 17.91 -42.91 15.78
C ALA A 33 17.65 -43.98 14.71
N ALA A 34 16.49 -44.65 14.81
CA ALA A 34 16.17 -45.78 13.95
C ALA A 34 16.41 -45.40 12.48
N PRO A 35 16.97 -46.29 11.64
CA PRO A 35 17.05 -46.05 10.20
C PRO A 35 15.64 -45.79 9.66
N GLY A 36 15.33 -44.52 9.37
CA GLY A 36 13.98 -44.07 9.00
C GLY A 36 13.27 -43.15 10.01
N ALA A 37 13.89 -42.81 11.14
CA ALA A 37 13.50 -41.63 11.89
C ALA A 37 13.65 -40.41 10.96
N PRO A 38 12.65 -39.52 10.86
CA PRO A 38 12.80 -38.31 10.06
C PRO A 38 14.00 -37.55 10.58
N ASP A 39 14.93 -37.20 9.68
CA ASP A 39 16.05 -36.34 10.01
C ASP A 39 15.51 -35.14 10.80
N ALA A 40 16.14 -34.82 11.93
CA ALA A 40 15.78 -33.64 12.72
C ALA A 40 15.67 -32.48 11.75
N ALA A 41 14.45 -31.94 11.60
CA ALA A 41 14.11 -31.00 10.53
C ALA A 41 15.25 -30.01 10.39
N ALA A 42 15.96 -30.08 9.25
CA ALA A 42 17.13 -29.25 9.01
C ALA A 42 16.74 -27.83 9.40
N GLY A 43 17.40 -27.31 10.45
CA GLY A 43 16.95 -26.10 11.13
C GLY A 43 16.59 -25.03 10.10
N CYS A 44 15.42 -24.43 10.27
CA CYS A 44 14.93 -23.38 9.39
C CYS A 44 16.03 -22.36 9.09
N ALA A 45 16.49 -22.35 7.85
CA ALA A 45 17.76 -21.71 7.48
C ALA A 45 17.67 -20.18 7.33
N TRP A 46 16.62 -19.54 7.86
CA TRP A 46 16.48 -18.09 7.83
C TRP A 46 17.31 -17.48 8.97
N GLY A 47 18.19 -16.52 8.62
CA GLY A 47 19.03 -15.81 9.60
C GLY A 47 18.28 -14.77 10.45
N TYR A 48 16.99 -14.56 10.17
CA TYR A 48 16.08 -13.64 10.85
C TYR A 48 14.63 -14.15 10.71
N MET A 49 13.70 -13.58 11.47
CA MET A 49 12.27 -13.91 11.41
C MET A 49 11.54 -12.85 10.59
N PRO A 50 10.97 -13.20 9.42
CA PRO A 50 10.14 -12.29 8.62
C PRO A 50 8.93 -11.75 9.38
N VAL A 51 8.57 -10.49 9.13
CA VAL A 51 7.51 -9.81 9.91
C VAL A 51 6.09 -10.34 9.65
N HIS A 52 5.81 -10.91 8.47
CA HIS A 52 4.45 -11.31 8.06
C HIS A 52 4.24 -12.82 7.90
N PHE A 53 5.26 -13.64 8.14
CA PHE A 53 5.12 -15.10 8.10
C PHE A 53 6.22 -15.78 8.90
N ASP A 54 5.95 -17.01 9.35
CA ASP A 54 6.94 -17.87 9.98
C ASP A 54 7.53 -18.84 8.93
N PRO A 55 8.76 -18.61 8.41
CA PRO A 55 9.40 -19.48 7.43
C PRO A 55 9.70 -20.87 7.97
N CYS A 56 9.68 -21.04 9.30
CA CYS A 56 10.02 -22.26 10.01
C CYS A 56 8.77 -23.06 10.38
N SER A 57 7.60 -22.50 10.17
CA SER A 57 6.33 -23.17 10.43
C SER A 57 6.19 -24.38 9.51
N PRO A 58 5.78 -25.55 10.04
CA PRO A 58 5.46 -26.71 9.21
C PRO A 58 4.25 -26.48 8.29
N ALA A 59 3.49 -25.40 8.51
CA ALA A 59 2.38 -24.99 7.64
C ALA A 59 2.86 -24.20 6.41
N THR A 60 4.11 -23.74 6.37
CA THR A 60 4.69 -23.04 5.23
C THR A 60 4.91 -24.02 4.08
N PRO A 61 4.30 -23.80 2.90
CA PRO A 61 4.48 -24.67 1.74
C PRO A 61 5.94 -24.77 1.31
N GLU A 62 6.32 -25.90 0.69
CA GLU A 62 7.64 -26.01 0.07
C GLU A 62 7.76 -24.97 -1.06
N PRO A 63 8.84 -24.17 -1.09
CA PRO A 63 9.02 -23.18 -2.14
C PRO A 63 9.24 -23.84 -3.50
N ASP A 64 8.56 -23.33 -4.51
CA ASP A 64 8.78 -23.70 -5.90
C ASP A 64 10.22 -23.37 -6.33
N GLY A 65 10.61 -23.88 -7.51
CA GLY A 65 11.82 -23.43 -8.18
C GLY A 65 11.91 -21.90 -8.33
N PRO A 66 13.07 -21.37 -8.76
CA PRO A 66 13.23 -19.94 -8.95
C PRO A 66 12.21 -19.38 -9.95
N LEU A 67 11.54 -18.29 -9.59
CA LEU A 67 10.60 -17.60 -10.46
C LEU A 67 11.34 -16.55 -11.30
N MET A 68 11.55 -16.90 -12.58
CA MET A 68 12.35 -16.10 -13.51
C MET A 68 11.45 -15.35 -14.51
N LEU A 69 11.16 -14.08 -14.23
CA LEU A 69 10.35 -13.22 -15.09
C LEU A 69 11.25 -12.49 -16.08
N THR A 70 11.68 -13.18 -17.14
CA THR A 70 12.72 -12.69 -18.07
C THR A 70 12.20 -12.30 -19.45
N LEU A 71 10.98 -12.70 -19.82
CA LEU A 71 10.41 -12.30 -21.10
C LEU A 71 10.01 -10.81 -21.07
N PRO A 72 10.33 -10.03 -22.09
CA PRO A 72 9.84 -8.66 -22.20
C PRO A 72 8.31 -8.62 -22.19
N GLY A 73 7.74 -7.70 -21.41
CA GLY A 73 6.30 -7.47 -21.32
C GLY A 73 5.73 -7.63 -19.91
N THR A 74 4.41 -7.70 -19.83
CA THR A 74 3.67 -7.75 -18.57
C THR A 74 3.29 -9.17 -18.19
N TYR A 75 3.79 -9.63 -17.05
CA TYR A 75 3.26 -10.74 -16.29
C TYR A 75 2.15 -10.22 -15.38
N VAL A 76 0.99 -10.88 -15.35
CA VAL A 76 -0.11 -10.53 -14.44
C VAL A 76 -0.27 -11.64 -13.42
N TYR A 77 -0.11 -11.29 -12.14
CA TYR A 77 -0.43 -12.19 -11.03
C TYR A 77 -1.73 -11.74 -10.38
N ASP A 78 -2.72 -12.61 -10.38
CA ASP A 78 -4.01 -12.40 -9.74
C ASP A 78 -4.01 -13.07 -8.36
N THR A 79 -4.08 -12.26 -7.30
CA THR A 79 -4.04 -12.74 -5.92
C THR A 79 -5.29 -13.50 -5.49
N ASP A 80 -6.40 -13.33 -6.20
CA ASP A 80 -7.66 -14.02 -5.89
C ASP A 80 -7.59 -15.47 -6.38
N THR A 81 -7.04 -15.67 -7.58
CA THR A 81 -6.94 -16.98 -8.23
C THR A 81 -5.60 -17.68 -8.02
N GLY A 82 -4.54 -16.93 -7.69
CA GLY A 82 -3.17 -17.43 -7.60
C GLY A 82 -2.52 -17.68 -8.96
N VAL A 83 -3.13 -17.23 -10.06
CA VAL A 83 -2.67 -17.48 -11.43
C VAL A 83 -1.69 -16.40 -11.87
N LEU A 84 -0.53 -16.82 -12.40
CA LEU A 84 0.44 -15.99 -13.09
C LEU A 84 0.30 -16.17 -14.61
N THR A 85 -0.13 -15.12 -15.31
CA THR A 85 -0.18 -15.08 -16.78
C THR A 85 1.04 -14.35 -17.34
N ALA A 86 1.79 -15.01 -18.22
CA ALA A 86 2.96 -14.47 -18.89
C ALA A 86 2.59 -13.60 -20.11
N PRO A 87 3.50 -12.76 -20.63
CA PRO A 87 3.22 -11.87 -21.77
C PRO A 87 2.71 -12.58 -23.05
N GLY A 88 3.06 -13.86 -23.24
CA GLY A 88 2.60 -14.68 -24.36
C GLY A 88 1.27 -15.42 -24.12
N GLY A 89 0.57 -15.15 -23.01
CA GLY A 89 -0.69 -15.79 -22.64
C GLY A 89 -0.54 -17.14 -21.93
N GLY A 90 0.69 -17.64 -21.74
CA GLY A 90 0.94 -18.83 -20.93
C GLY A 90 0.59 -18.58 -19.47
N ALA A 91 -0.20 -19.47 -18.85
CA ALA A 91 -0.59 -19.38 -17.45
C ALA A 91 0.14 -20.44 -16.61
N SER A 92 0.46 -20.08 -15.37
CA SER A 92 1.03 -20.97 -14.36
C SER A 92 0.44 -20.63 -12.99
N VAL A 93 0.56 -21.53 -12.02
CA VAL A 93 0.08 -21.33 -10.65
C VAL A 93 1.27 -21.58 -9.72
N PRO A 94 2.10 -20.56 -9.43
CA PRO A 94 3.18 -20.69 -8.46
C PRO A 94 2.65 -21.15 -7.11
N ALA A 95 3.45 -21.92 -6.37
CA ALA A 95 3.17 -22.32 -4.99
C ALA A 95 2.80 -21.08 -4.18
N SER A 96 1.56 -21.07 -3.68
CA SER A 96 1.01 -19.93 -2.96
C SER A 96 -0.02 -20.35 -1.92
N SER A 97 -0.20 -19.51 -0.90
CA SER A 97 -1.18 -19.71 0.17
C SER A 97 -1.81 -18.39 0.60
N ASP A 98 -2.95 -18.45 1.27
CA ASP A 98 -3.55 -17.30 1.94
C ASP A 98 -3.04 -17.23 3.39
N LEU A 99 -2.53 -16.07 3.78
CA LEU A 99 -2.04 -15.75 5.13
C LEU A 99 -2.98 -14.74 5.81
N GLY A 100 -4.27 -15.08 5.91
CA GLY A 100 -5.24 -14.21 6.56
C GLY A 100 -5.62 -13.01 5.70
N GLY A 101 -5.85 -13.23 4.40
CA GLY A 101 -6.19 -12.18 3.43
C GLY A 101 -4.99 -11.58 2.69
N VAL A 102 -3.78 -12.11 2.90
CA VAL A 102 -2.58 -11.82 2.11
C VAL A 102 -2.26 -13.04 1.25
N ARG A 103 -2.06 -12.86 -0.06
CA ARG A 103 -1.61 -13.94 -0.94
C ARG A 103 -0.08 -14.02 -0.90
N ALA A 104 0.45 -15.08 -0.29
CA ALA A 104 1.87 -15.37 -0.26
C ALA A 104 2.28 -16.30 -1.40
N VAL A 105 3.33 -15.95 -2.13
CA VAL A 105 3.98 -16.78 -3.16
C VAL A 105 5.32 -17.27 -2.62
N TRP A 106 5.56 -18.58 -2.71
CA TRP A 106 6.71 -19.27 -2.12
C TRP A 106 7.67 -19.74 -3.21
N VAL A 107 8.88 -19.16 -3.25
CA VAL A 107 9.87 -19.44 -4.31
C VAL A 107 11.27 -19.61 -3.74
N ARG A 108 12.15 -20.32 -4.44
CA ARG A 108 13.58 -20.41 -4.08
C ARG A 108 14.40 -19.16 -4.45
N GLY A 109 13.85 -18.32 -5.32
CA GLY A 109 14.49 -17.11 -5.84
C GLY A 109 13.50 -16.33 -6.71
N LEU A 110 13.61 -15.01 -6.75
CA LEU A 110 12.84 -14.16 -7.68
C LEU A 110 13.79 -13.32 -8.52
N MET A 111 13.63 -13.35 -9.84
CA MET A 111 14.25 -12.39 -10.75
C MET A 111 13.19 -11.72 -11.62
N VAL A 112 13.12 -10.39 -11.55
CA VAL A 112 12.35 -9.58 -12.49
C VAL A 112 13.31 -8.90 -13.45
N GLY A 113 13.39 -9.39 -14.69
CA GLY A 113 14.31 -8.89 -15.70
C GLY A 113 13.99 -7.45 -16.15
N ALA A 114 14.97 -6.73 -16.68
CA ALA A 114 14.87 -5.30 -16.98
C ALA A 114 13.68 -4.89 -17.87
N ALA A 115 13.28 -5.78 -18.80
CA ALA A 115 12.15 -5.55 -19.72
C ALA A 115 10.83 -6.19 -19.25
N ALA A 116 10.82 -6.82 -18.07
CA ALA A 116 9.65 -7.48 -17.51
C ALA A 116 8.93 -6.57 -16.49
N ARG A 117 7.61 -6.65 -16.49
CA ARG A 117 6.74 -6.06 -15.46
C ARG A 117 5.92 -7.15 -14.81
N LEU A 118 6.01 -7.31 -13.49
CA LEU A 118 5.06 -8.08 -12.70
C LEU A 118 3.95 -7.14 -12.21
N ARG A 119 2.77 -7.27 -12.79
CA ARG A 119 1.56 -6.56 -12.39
C ARG A 119 0.78 -7.43 -11.40
N ALA A 120 0.62 -6.95 -10.17
CA ALA A 120 -0.19 -7.60 -9.14
C ALA A 120 -1.59 -7.00 -9.10
N VAL A 121 -2.62 -7.84 -9.21
CA VAL A 121 -4.04 -7.48 -9.14
C VAL A 121 -4.79 -8.43 -8.21
N GLY A 122 -6.00 -8.05 -7.81
CA GLY A 122 -6.87 -8.85 -6.96
C GLY A 122 -7.15 -8.19 -5.61
N SER A 123 -7.98 -8.84 -4.81
CA SER A 123 -8.49 -8.30 -3.54
C SER A 123 -7.52 -8.42 -2.37
N ALA A 124 -6.50 -9.28 -2.47
CA ALA A 124 -5.50 -9.51 -1.42
C ALA A 124 -4.17 -8.80 -1.75
N PRO A 125 -3.44 -8.26 -0.76
CA PRO A 125 -2.05 -7.87 -0.93
C PRO A 125 -1.17 -9.03 -1.40
N LEU A 126 -0.10 -8.72 -2.14
CA LEU A 126 0.87 -9.71 -2.60
C LEU A 126 2.07 -9.77 -1.67
N LEU A 127 2.38 -10.94 -1.13
CA LEU A 127 3.64 -11.23 -0.46
C LEU A 127 4.43 -12.22 -1.33
N ILE A 128 5.72 -11.95 -1.58
CA ILE A 128 6.63 -12.92 -2.20
C ILE A 128 7.71 -13.28 -1.20
N ALA A 129 7.70 -14.54 -0.77
CA ALA A 129 8.69 -15.13 0.11
C ALA A 129 9.70 -15.93 -0.72
N SER A 130 10.91 -15.40 -0.82
CA SER A 130 12.04 -16.05 -1.46
C SER A 130 12.95 -16.70 -0.43
N PHE A 131 13.16 -18.01 -0.56
CA PHE A 131 14.14 -18.79 0.21
C PHE A 131 15.57 -18.64 -0.34
N GLY A 132 15.85 -17.54 -1.04
CA GLY A 132 17.15 -17.18 -1.60
C GLY A 132 17.19 -15.67 -1.83
N ASP A 133 17.69 -15.26 -3.00
CA ASP A 133 17.76 -13.86 -3.40
C ASP A 133 16.46 -13.37 -4.07
N ILE A 134 16.24 -12.05 -4.00
CA ILE A 134 15.28 -11.32 -4.83
C ILE A 134 16.03 -10.23 -5.59
N ASP A 135 16.02 -10.30 -6.93
CA ASP A 135 16.59 -9.27 -7.80
C ASP A 135 15.49 -8.62 -8.66
N VAL A 136 15.22 -7.34 -8.40
CA VAL A 136 14.24 -6.53 -9.15
C VAL A 136 14.98 -5.56 -10.06
N VAL A 137 15.16 -5.94 -11.33
CA VAL A 137 15.74 -5.09 -12.38
C VAL A 137 14.65 -4.44 -13.23
N GLY A 138 13.53 -5.14 -13.43
CA GLY A 138 12.33 -4.65 -14.11
C GLY A 138 11.39 -3.90 -13.18
N THR A 139 10.09 -4.10 -13.35
CA THR A 139 9.04 -3.43 -12.54
C THR A 139 8.18 -4.45 -11.79
N ILE A 140 7.95 -4.24 -10.51
CA ILE A 140 6.85 -4.83 -9.75
C ILE A 140 5.83 -3.72 -9.49
N ASP A 141 4.57 -3.98 -9.80
CA ASP A 141 3.54 -2.96 -9.84
C ASP A 141 2.23 -3.44 -9.21
N ALA A 142 1.91 -2.86 -8.06
CA ALA A 142 0.64 -2.96 -7.36
C ALA A 142 -0.08 -1.60 -7.28
N SER A 143 0.22 -0.64 -8.16
CA SER A 143 -0.48 0.66 -8.15
C SER A 143 -1.94 0.54 -8.60
N SER A 144 -2.78 1.48 -8.23
CA SER A 144 -4.07 1.69 -8.89
C SER A 144 -3.94 2.84 -9.89
N GLY A 145 -4.86 2.91 -10.86
CA GLY A 145 -4.87 4.00 -11.83
C GLY A 145 -6.08 4.00 -12.74
N PHE A 146 -6.15 4.97 -13.66
CA PHE A 146 -7.21 5.06 -14.66
C PHE A 146 -6.67 4.73 -16.06
N ASP A 147 -7.25 3.75 -16.74
CA ASP A 147 -6.76 3.28 -18.05
C ASP A 147 -7.48 3.92 -19.25
N GLY A 148 -8.31 4.93 -19.01
CA GLY A 148 -9.16 5.56 -20.02
C GLY A 148 -10.58 4.98 -20.08
N SER A 149 -10.77 3.73 -19.64
CA SER A 149 -12.06 3.03 -19.63
C SER A 149 -12.63 2.85 -18.22
N GLY A 150 -11.76 2.77 -17.21
CA GLY A 150 -12.16 2.63 -15.83
C GLY A 150 -10.97 2.63 -14.88
N TYR A 151 -11.28 2.57 -13.59
CA TYR A 151 -10.27 2.37 -12.58
C TYR A 151 -9.79 0.92 -12.57
N VAL A 152 -8.48 0.75 -12.66
CA VAL A 152 -7.78 -0.51 -12.46
C VAL A 152 -7.19 -0.50 -11.06
N ARG A 153 -7.52 -1.53 -10.27
CA ARG A 153 -7.02 -1.67 -8.89
C ARG A 153 -5.76 -2.52 -8.83
N GLY A 154 -4.83 -2.11 -7.98
CA GLY A 154 -3.71 -2.95 -7.55
C GLY A 154 -4.13 -4.03 -6.57
N ALA A 155 -3.28 -5.05 -6.39
CA ALA A 155 -3.47 -6.11 -5.41
C ALA A 155 -3.71 -5.54 -3.99
N GLY A 156 -4.86 -5.84 -3.38
CA GLY A 156 -5.18 -5.39 -2.02
C GLY A 156 -5.58 -3.92 -1.88
N ALA A 157 -5.79 -3.21 -3.01
CA ALA A 157 -6.27 -1.83 -3.00
C ALA A 157 -7.66 -1.70 -2.34
N ASN A 158 -7.94 -0.53 -1.76
CA ASN A 158 -9.16 -0.25 -1.01
C ASN A 158 -9.38 -1.25 0.13
N SER A 159 -8.33 -1.42 0.95
CA SER A 159 -8.33 -2.36 2.07
C SER A 159 -9.58 -2.16 2.95
N SER A 160 -10.21 -3.26 3.37
CA SER A 160 -11.32 -3.22 4.34
C SER A 160 -10.90 -2.66 5.70
N ALA A 161 -9.60 -2.60 5.98
CA ALA A 161 -9.01 -1.99 7.17
C ALA A 161 -8.74 -0.49 7.01
N CYS A 162 -9.25 0.15 5.96
CA CYS A 162 -9.28 1.61 5.88
C CYS A 162 -9.97 2.19 7.13
N PRO A 163 -9.39 3.25 7.72
CA PRO A 163 -9.69 3.65 9.09
C PRO A 163 -11.16 4.07 9.28
N ALA A 164 -11.59 4.14 10.54
CA ALA A 164 -12.93 4.54 10.96
C ALA A 164 -13.36 5.96 10.52
N SER A 165 -12.40 6.79 10.09
CA SER A 165 -12.62 8.09 9.43
C SER A 165 -12.26 7.98 7.94
N PRO A 166 -13.11 7.30 7.13
CA PRO A 166 -12.98 7.34 5.69
C PRO A 166 -13.17 8.79 5.19
N PRO A 167 -12.68 9.13 4.00
CA PRO A 167 -13.03 10.41 3.41
C PRO A 167 -14.55 10.53 3.22
N ASP A 168 -15.07 11.73 3.44
CA ASP A 168 -16.48 12.00 3.23
C ASP A 168 -16.76 12.34 1.75
N PRO A 169 -17.91 11.92 1.21
CA PRO A 169 -18.35 12.39 -0.09
C PRO A 169 -18.62 13.89 -0.08
N GLY A 170 -18.59 14.49 -1.26
CA GLY A 170 -19.08 15.85 -1.45
C GLY A 170 -20.57 15.95 -1.07
N ALA A 171 -20.97 17.13 -0.62
CA ALA A 171 -22.36 17.47 -0.35
C ALA A 171 -22.99 18.28 -1.50
N THR A 172 -24.28 18.04 -1.74
CA THR A 172 -25.04 18.60 -2.87
C THR A 172 -25.79 19.88 -2.50
N CYS A 173 -25.70 20.89 -3.36
CA CYS A 173 -26.57 22.07 -3.37
C CYS A 173 -27.50 22.02 -4.58
N ALA A 174 -28.79 21.90 -4.31
CA ALA A 174 -29.83 21.73 -5.33
C ALA A 174 -29.75 22.71 -6.49
N GLN A 175 -29.54 23.99 -6.17
CA GLN A 175 -29.65 25.09 -7.12
C GLN A 175 -28.29 25.67 -7.50
N HIS A 176 -27.21 25.31 -6.77
CA HIS A 176 -25.94 26.02 -6.85
C HIS A 176 -24.72 25.14 -7.12
N GLY A 177 -24.82 23.80 -7.04
CA GLY A 177 -23.74 22.86 -7.41
C GLY A 177 -23.35 21.87 -6.30
N GLY A 178 -22.45 20.94 -6.63
CA GLY A 178 -21.90 19.97 -5.69
C GLY A 178 -20.49 20.37 -5.25
N SER A 179 -20.17 20.09 -3.99
CA SER A 179 -18.80 20.20 -3.48
C SER A 179 -17.96 18.96 -3.85
N GLY A 180 -16.64 19.06 -3.71
CA GLY A 180 -15.73 17.96 -4.00
C GLY A 180 -15.67 16.91 -2.89
N GLY A 181 -15.29 15.69 -3.26
CA GLY A 181 -15.05 14.59 -2.31
C GLY A 181 -13.67 14.69 -1.65
N GLY A 182 -13.55 14.17 -0.42
CA GLY A 182 -12.28 14.09 0.28
C GLY A 182 -11.32 13.04 -0.31
N GLY A 183 -10.01 13.25 -0.18
CA GLY A 183 -8.97 12.32 -0.60
C GLY A 183 -8.80 11.14 0.36
N GLY A 184 -8.38 9.99 -0.17
CA GLY A 184 -8.06 8.81 0.62
C GLY A 184 -6.80 9.02 1.46
N ALA A 185 -6.67 8.28 2.57
CA ALA A 185 -5.51 8.36 3.47
C ALA A 185 -4.84 7.01 3.67
N PHE A 186 -3.54 7.01 3.96
CA PHE A 186 -2.82 5.83 4.45
C PHE A 186 -1.62 6.25 5.29
N GLY A 187 -0.44 6.45 4.69
CA GLY A 187 0.74 6.97 5.40
C GLY A 187 0.72 8.47 5.62
N GLY A 188 -0.02 9.21 4.79
CA GLY A 188 -0.39 10.61 5.02
C GLY A 188 -1.90 10.80 5.03
N ASP A 189 -2.32 11.96 5.54
CA ASP A 189 -3.71 12.39 5.55
C ASP A 189 -4.20 12.66 4.13
N GLY A 190 -5.50 12.45 3.90
CA GLY A 190 -6.15 12.86 2.67
C GLY A 190 -6.49 14.35 2.73
N GLY A 191 -6.43 15.03 1.59
CA GLY A 191 -6.88 16.40 1.46
C GLY A 191 -8.41 16.50 1.50
N ARG A 192 -8.93 17.61 2.02
CA ARG A 192 -10.34 17.94 1.97
C ARG A 192 -10.78 18.29 0.55
N GLY A 193 -12.01 17.92 0.18
CA GLY A 193 -12.67 18.44 -1.00
C GLY A 193 -12.91 19.95 -0.93
N GLY A 194 -12.89 20.60 -2.09
CA GLY A 194 -13.19 22.01 -2.25
C GLY A 194 -14.68 22.27 -2.03
N GLU A 195 -14.97 23.38 -1.39
CA GLU A 195 -16.33 23.89 -1.26
C GLU A 195 -16.94 24.19 -2.64
N GLY A 196 -18.23 23.91 -2.75
CA GLY A 196 -19.01 24.19 -3.95
C GLY A 196 -20.23 25.06 -3.66
N GLY A 197 -20.80 25.64 -4.71
CA GLY A 197 -21.91 26.58 -4.63
C GLY A 197 -21.44 28.04 -4.63
N ASP A 198 -22.27 28.94 -5.15
CA ASP A 198 -21.89 30.33 -5.39
C ASP A 198 -22.14 31.23 -4.18
N THR A 199 -21.79 30.74 -2.98
CA THR A 199 -22.01 31.42 -1.68
C THR A 199 -23.47 31.80 -1.40
N ARG A 200 -24.42 31.31 -2.21
CA ARG A 200 -25.85 31.52 -2.00
C ARG A 200 -26.41 30.41 -1.12
N ASP A 201 -27.44 30.77 -0.36
CA ASP A 201 -28.08 29.90 0.60
C ASP A 201 -28.58 28.62 -0.09
N CYS A 202 -27.89 27.52 0.18
CA CYS A 202 -28.26 26.19 -0.28
C CYS A 202 -29.46 25.61 0.51
N GLY A 203 -30.02 26.38 1.44
CA GLY A 203 -30.90 25.88 2.48
C GLY A 203 -30.11 25.03 3.50
N GLY A 204 -30.68 24.79 4.67
CA GLY A 204 -30.09 23.87 5.65
C GLY A 204 -28.95 24.43 6.52
N GLY A 205 -28.71 25.75 6.52
CA GLY A 205 -27.79 26.39 7.47
C GLY A 205 -26.36 26.63 6.97
N PHE A 206 -26.16 26.66 5.65
CA PHE A 206 -24.87 26.93 5.01
C PHE A 206 -24.90 28.30 4.29
N PRO A 207 -24.70 29.42 5.01
CA PRO A 207 -24.79 30.76 4.44
C PRO A 207 -23.65 31.10 3.47
N ASP A 208 -22.53 30.37 3.49
CA ASP A 208 -21.30 30.72 2.75
C ASP A 208 -20.91 29.71 1.64
N GLY A 209 -21.75 28.71 1.37
CA GLY A 209 -21.47 27.62 0.42
C GLY A 209 -21.48 26.24 1.08
N ILE A 210 -21.38 25.17 0.29
CA ILE A 210 -21.44 23.80 0.82
C ILE A 210 -20.03 23.26 1.04
N PRO A 211 -19.70 22.82 2.28
CA PRO A 211 -18.40 22.27 2.59
C PRO A 211 -18.08 21.06 1.71
N GLY A 212 -16.88 21.02 1.15
CA GLY A 212 -16.35 19.78 0.58
C GLY A 212 -16.09 18.73 1.64
N GLY A 213 -16.11 17.47 1.21
CA GLY A 213 -15.96 16.30 2.08
C GLY A 213 -14.61 16.30 2.80
N ALA A 214 -14.62 15.89 4.07
CA ALA A 214 -13.39 15.72 4.85
C ALA A 214 -12.47 14.69 4.19
N GLY A 215 -11.16 14.95 4.23
CA GLY A 215 -10.16 13.96 3.84
C GLY A 215 -10.08 12.81 4.85
N GLY A 216 -9.58 11.66 4.40
CA GLY A 216 -9.29 10.55 5.31
C GLY A 216 -8.15 10.88 6.27
N VAL A 217 -8.07 10.15 7.38
CA VAL A 217 -6.98 10.28 8.36
C VAL A 217 -5.94 9.18 8.17
N ALA A 218 -4.66 9.53 8.25
CA ALA A 218 -3.54 8.60 8.17
C ALA A 218 -3.62 7.53 9.26
N VAL A 219 -3.06 6.36 8.97
CA VAL A 219 -2.85 5.32 9.99
C VAL A 219 -1.50 5.47 10.65
N ALA A 220 -1.41 5.05 11.90
CA ALA A 220 -0.14 5.00 12.61
C ALA A 220 0.84 4.06 11.88
N ALA A 221 2.10 4.48 11.81
CA ALA A 221 3.17 3.73 11.16
C ALA A 221 4.19 3.19 12.18
N PRO A 222 4.83 2.03 11.92
CA PRO A 222 4.54 1.14 10.81
C PRO A 222 3.22 0.38 11.01
N PRO A 223 2.44 0.15 9.95
CA PRO A 223 1.22 -0.64 10.05
C PRO A 223 1.55 -2.10 10.40
N GLU A 224 0.83 -2.69 11.36
CA GLU A 224 1.05 -4.08 11.81
C GLU A 224 0.70 -5.13 10.73
N MET A 225 -0.13 -4.77 9.75
CA MET A 225 -0.63 -5.65 8.71
C MET A 225 -0.31 -5.09 7.32
N LEU A 226 0.18 -5.97 6.44
CA LEU A 226 0.32 -5.66 5.02
C LEU A 226 -1.06 -5.36 4.42
N ARG A 227 -1.27 -4.13 3.95
CA ARG A 227 -2.55 -3.71 3.37
C ARG A 227 -2.39 -2.60 2.34
N GLY A 228 -3.29 -2.53 1.37
CA GLY A 228 -3.36 -1.42 0.43
C GLY A 228 -3.93 -0.14 1.05
N GLY A 229 -3.83 0.94 0.27
CA GLY A 229 -4.36 2.25 0.60
C GLY A 229 -5.88 2.33 0.48
N CYS A 230 -6.40 3.52 0.77
CA CYS A 230 -7.82 3.84 0.82
C CYS A 230 -8.26 4.67 -0.37
N ALA A 231 -9.48 4.42 -0.83
CA ALA A 231 -10.08 5.20 -1.89
C ALA A 231 -10.34 6.64 -1.42
N GLY A 232 -10.28 7.59 -2.36
CA GLY A 232 -10.92 8.88 -2.21
C GLY A 232 -12.45 8.75 -2.29
N ALA A 233 -13.15 9.78 -1.84
CA ALA A 233 -14.60 9.84 -1.89
C ALA A 233 -15.10 10.48 -3.18
N ASP A 234 -16.35 10.18 -3.52
CA ASP A 234 -17.03 10.77 -4.65
C ASP A 234 -17.33 12.26 -4.40
N GLY A 235 -17.28 13.07 -5.46
CA GLY A 235 -17.84 14.43 -5.43
C GLY A 235 -19.37 14.40 -5.40
N ALA A 236 -19.99 15.56 -5.18
CA ALA A 236 -21.44 15.68 -5.24
C ALA A 236 -21.95 16.00 -6.65
N ALA A 237 -23.07 15.39 -7.03
CA ALA A 237 -23.85 15.79 -8.19
C ALA A 237 -24.57 17.12 -7.94
N ASN A 238 -25.09 17.75 -9.01
CA ASN A 238 -26.21 18.67 -8.87
C ASN A 238 -27.53 17.88 -8.76
N ASN A 239 -28.62 18.47 -8.25
CA ASN A 239 -29.88 17.77 -7.95
C ASN A 239 -30.68 17.23 -9.16
N ASP A 240 -30.11 17.24 -10.37
CA ASP A 240 -30.84 16.91 -11.59
C ASP A 240 -30.92 15.39 -11.85
N GLY A 241 -30.42 14.56 -10.93
CA GLY A 241 -30.54 13.09 -10.99
C GLY A 241 -29.63 12.43 -12.03
N PHE A 242 -28.62 13.13 -12.51
CA PHE A 242 -27.60 12.59 -13.41
C PHE A 242 -26.28 12.32 -12.66
N ASP A 243 -25.59 11.22 -13.00
CA ASP A 243 -24.24 10.85 -12.49
C ASP A 243 -23.17 11.78 -13.07
N THR A 244 -23.27 13.08 -12.76
CA THR A 244 -22.37 14.11 -13.28
C THR A 244 -21.16 14.35 -12.38
N TYR A 245 -21.07 13.66 -11.25
CA TYR A 245 -20.03 13.84 -10.25
C TYR A 245 -18.75 13.07 -10.57
N GLY A 246 -17.64 13.57 -10.05
CA GLY A 246 -16.36 12.89 -10.11
C GLY A 246 -16.30 11.71 -9.14
N ARG A 247 -15.98 10.51 -9.64
CA ARG A 247 -15.77 9.34 -8.79
C ARG A 247 -14.44 9.40 -8.05
N GLY A 248 -14.42 9.02 -6.79
CA GLY A 248 -13.18 8.89 -6.01
C GLY A 248 -12.21 7.89 -6.64
N GLY A 249 -10.92 8.21 -6.61
CA GLY A 249 -9.86 7.32 -7.09
C GLY A 249 -9.61 6.18 -6.10
N PRO A 250 -9.42 4.92 -6.54
CA PRO A 250 -9.00 3.84 -5.65
C PRO A 250 -7.61 4.09 -5.05
N GLY A 251 -7.41 3.63 -3.82
CA GLY A 251 -6.09 3.59 -3.19
C GLY A 251 -5.14 2.62 -3.87
N GLY A 252 -3.84 2.75 -3.61
CA GLY A 252 -2.81 1.85 -4.11
C GLY A 252 -2.92 0.46 -3.50
N GLY A 253 -2.43 -0.56 -4.21
CA GLY A 253 -2.31 -1.91 -3.68
C GLY A 253 -1.13 -2.07 -2.73
N ALA A 254 -0.86 -3.29 -2.30
CA ALA A 254 0.24 -3.58 -1.40
C ALA A 254 1.08 -4.76 -1.88
N VAL A 255 2.40 -4.62 -1.70
CA VAL A 255 3.38 -5.65 -2.00
C VAL A 255 4.41 -5.77 -0.89
N HIS A 256 4.76 -6.99 -0.51
CA HIS A 256 5.87 -7.30 0.39
C HIS A 256 6.83 -8.27 -0.27
N LEU A 257 8.11 -7.95 -0.27
CA LEU A 257 9.17 -8.79 -0.82
C LEU A 257 10.08 -9.22 0.33
N ALA A 258 10.08 -10.51 0.67
CA ALA A 258 10.91 -11.06 1.73
C ALA A 258 11.93 -12.04 1.15
N ALA A 259 13.21 -11.71 1.24
CA ALA A 259 14.32 -12.54 0.77
C ALA A 259 15.12 -13.11 1.94
N ARG A 260 15.33 -14.42 1.97
CA ARG A 260 16.18 -15.02 3.01
C ARG A 260 17.59 -14.44 3.02
N ASP A 261 18.18 -14.28 1.83
CA ASP A 261 19.60 -13.97 1.68
C ASP A 261 19.80 -12.48 1.34
N ALA A 262 19.54 -12.07 0.10
CA ALA A 262 19.62 -10.66 -0.31
C ALA A 262 18.41 -10.20 -1.14
N LEU A 263 17.95 -8.97 -0.87
CA LEU A 263 16.99 -8.25 -1.68
C LEU A 263 17.67 -7.05 -2.36
N ARG A 264 17.66 -7.04 -3.69
CA ARG A 264 18.25 -5.99 -4.52
C ARG A 264 17.22 -5.37 -5.44
N VAL A 265 17.01 -4.07 -5.29
CA VAL A 265 16.15 -3.28 -6.18
C VAL A 265 17.02 -2.35 -7.00
N THR A 266 17.02 -2.54 -8.32
CA THR A 266 17.63 -1.62 -9.29
C THR A 266 16.61 -1.06 -10.29
N GLY A 267 15.46 -1.73 -10.41
CA GLY A 267 14.30 -1.28 -11.16
C GLY A 267 13.24 -0.61 -10.28
N ARG A 268 11.98 -0.99 -10.45
CA ARG A 268 10.83 -0.25 -9.90
C ARG A 268 9.93 -1.14 -9.03
N VAL A 269 9.48 -0.63 -7.90
CA VAL A 269 8.43 -1.23 -7.05
C VAL A 269 7.37 -0.17 -6.77
N LEU A 270 6.14 -0.38 -7.22
CA LEU A 270 5.11 0.67 -7.29
C LEU A 270 3.83 0.25 -6.57
N ALA A 271 3.26 1.18 -5.81
CA ALA A 271 2.00 1.03 -5.06
C ALA A 271 1.22 2.37 -5.01
N GLY A 272 1.28 3.18 -6.07
CA GLY A 272 0.60 4.47 -6.13
C GLY A 272 -0.93 4.37 -6.12
N GLY A 273 -1.61 5.38 -5.57
CA GLY A 273 -3.07 5.54 -5.66
C GLY A 273 -3.51 6.16 -6.99
N ALA A 274 -4.76 5.97 -7.36
CA ALA A 274 -5.32 6.57 -8.58
C ALA A 274 -5.76 8.02 -8.37
N GLY A 275 -5.75 8.81 -9.44
CA GLY A 275 -6.36 10.13 -9.47
C GLY A 275 -7.88 10.08 -9.33
N GLY A 276 -8.46 11.15 -8.82
CA GLY A 276 -9.90 11.34 -8.73
C GLY A 276 -10.53 11.71 -10.08
N GLY A 277 -11.76 11.27 -10.29
CA GLY A 277 -12.52 11.54 -11.51
C GLY A 277 -13.01 12.99 -11.58
N PRO A 278 -13.16 13.56 -12.79
CA PRO A 278 -13.64 14.93 -12.95
C PRO A 278 -15.15 15.03 -12.72
N GLY A 279 -15.62 16.21 -12.34
CA GLY A 279 -17.00 16.61 -12.58
C GLY A 279 -17.27 16.61 -14.10
N THR A 280 -18.36 15.97 -14.53
CA THR A 280 -18.63 15.72 -15.96
C THR A 280 -19.73 16.59 -16.56
N GLY A 281 -20.39 17.42 -15.74
CA GLY A 281 -21.36 18.37 -16.26
C GLY A 281 -22.04 19.19 -15.18
N HIS A 282 -22.70 20.26 -15.64
CA HIS A 282 -23.35 21.23 -14.78
C HIS A 282 -22.37 21.76 -13.73
N ARG A 283 -22.74 21.73 -12.45
CA ARG A 283 -21.95 22.29 -11.35
C ARG A 283 -21.48 21.19 -10.42
N ALA A 284 -21.12 20.03 -10.97
CA ALA A 284 -20.77 18.87 -10.19
C ALA A 284 -19.34 18.98 -9.62
N GLY A 285 -19.15 18.38 -8.44
CA GLY A 285 -17.86 18.31 -7.78
C GLY A 285 -16.96 17.21 -8.32
N GLY A 286 -15.64 17.42 -8.21
CA GLY A 286 -14.63 16.42 -8.50
C GLY A 286 -14.49 15.37 -7.40
N GLY A 287 -14.06 14.17 -7.77
CA GLY A 287 -13.77 13.07 -6.84
C GLY A 287 -12.40 13.23 -6.19
N GLY A 288 -12.26 12.78 -4.95
CA GLY A 288 -10.97 12.78 -4.25
C GLY A 288 -9.99 11.76 -4.82
N GLY A 289 -8.69 12.04 -4.74
CA GLY A 289 -7.62 11.11 -5.11
C GLY A 289 -7.49 9.96 -4.12
N GLY A 290 -7.10 8.77 -4.59
CA GLY A 290 -6.82 7.62 -3.73
C GLY A 290 -5.44 7.72 -3.08
N SER A 291 -5.29 7.20 -1.85
CA SER A 291 -3.98 7.18 -1.20
C SER A 291 -3.03 6.16 -1.81
N GLY A 292 -1.73 6.33 -1.61
CA GLY A 292 -0.75 5.28 -1.88
C GLY A 292 -0.98 4.06 -0.99
N GLY A 293 -0.44 2.91 -1.39
CA GLY A 293 -0.51 1.66 -0.61
C GLY A 293 0.78 1.32 0.13
N MET A 294 1.01 0.04 0.43
CA MET A 294 2.17 -0.41 1.23
C MET A 294 3.22 -1.10 0.37
N ILE A 295 4.49 -0.77 0.59
CA ILE A 295 5.63 -1.52 0.06
C ILE A 295 6.50 -1.96 1.23
N GLY A 296 6.57 -3.26 1.46
CA GLY A 296 7.52 -3.88 2.40
C GLY A 296 8.70 -4.50 1.65
N LEU A 297 9.92 -4.12 2.03
CA LEU A 297 11.15 -4.72 1.50
C LEU A 297 11.94 -5.33 2.65
N GLU A 298 12.12 -6.64 2.62
CA GLU A 298 12.67 -7.41 3.70
C GLU A 298 13.75 -8.37 3.19
N GLY A 299 14.90 -8.39 3.86
CA GLY A 299 16.04 -9.17 3.39
C GLY A 299 17.11 -9.36 4.45
N GLY A 300 17.87 -10.46 4.37
CA GLY A 300 19.11 -10.61 5.16
C GLY A 300 20.08 -9.45 4.89
N THR A 301 20.08 -8.97 3.64
CA THR A 301 20.54 -7.62 3.25
C THR A 301 19.54 -6.98 2.30
N VAL A 302 19.29 -5.68 2.44
CA VAL A 302 18.42 -4.89 1.55
C VAL A 302 19.25 -3.82 0.86
N THR A 303 19.27 -3.81 -0.47
CA THR A 303 19.97 -2.80 -1.28
C THR A 303 19.03 -2.15 -2.29
N ILE A 304 18.95 -0.82 -2.26
CA ILE A 304 18.21 0.00 -3.22
C ILE A 304 19.24 0.78 -4.04
N GLY A 305 19.43 0.41 -5.30
CA GLY A 305 20.48 0.93 -6.18
C GLY A 305 20.17 2.32 -6.78
N PRO A 306 21.15 2.95 -7.44
CA PRO A 306 21.07 4.35 -7.90
C PRO A 306 19.99 4.65 -8.94
N LEU A 307 19.48 3.63 -9.63
CA LEU A 307 18.42 3.75 -10.63
C LEU A 307 17.06 3.29 -10.11
N ALA A 308 17.01 2.84 -8.86
CA ALA A 308 15.81 2.25 -8.31
C ALA A 308 14.74 3.30 -8.04
N VAL A 309 13.48 2.90 -8.23
CA VAL A 309 12.30 3.69 -7.84
C VAL A 309 11.40 2.83 -6.97
N VAL A 310 11.18 3.24 -5.73
CA VAL A 310 10.23 2.64 -4.81
C VAL A 310 9.19 3.71 -4.48
N ALA A 311 7.97 3.56 -4.99
CA ALA A 311 6.98 4.64 -4.96
C ALA A 311 5.58 4.17 -4.54
N ALA A 312 5.05 4.78 -3.49
CA ALA A 312 3.69 4.60 -2.99
C ALA A 312 3.01 5.96 -2.82
N ASN A 313 2.95 6.76 -3.90
CA ASN A 313 2.41 8.12 -3.85
C ASN A 313 0.88 8.15 -3.91
N GLY A 314 0.28 9.19 -3.36
CA GLY A 314 -1.16 9.46 -3.50
C GLY A 314 -1.50 10.06 -4.86
N GLY A 315 -2.73 9.82 -5.33
CA GLY A 315 -3.27 10.43 -6.55
C GLY A 315 -3.80 11.86 -6.31
N GLY A 316 -3.87 12.67 -7.37
CA GLY A 316 -4.48 14.00 -7.34
C GLY A 316 -6.01 13.92 -7.33
N GLY A 317 -6.69 14.92 -6.77
CA GLY A 317 -8.15 15.05 -6.86
C GLY A 317 -8.60 15.53 -8.24
N GLY A 318 -9.82 15.20 -8.64
CA GLY A 318 -10.41 15.66 -9.91
C GLY A 318 -10.92 17.10 -9.84
N GLY A 319 -10.96 17.79 -10.98
CA GLY A 319 -11.55 19.13 -11.07
C GLY A 319 -13.07 19.12 -10.96
N GLY A 320 -13.65 20.18 -10.40
CA GLY A 320 -15.08 20.48 -10.47
C GLY A 320 -15.44 21.29 -11.73
N CYS A 321 -16.72 21.39 -12.06
CA CYS A 321 -17.18 22.00 -13.32
C CYS A 321 -18.23 23.12 -13.15
N ASP A 322 -18.46 23.90 -14.23
CA ASP A 322 -19.59 24.84 -14.41
C ASP A 322 -20.13 24.79 -15.85
N GLY A 323 -20.52 23.59 -16.29
CA GLY A 323 -21.18 23.35 -17.57
C GLY A 323 -20.62 22.14 -18.29
N ASN A 324 -19.31 22.16 -18.58
CA ASN A 324 -18.64 21.09 -19.32
C ASN A 324 -17.82 20.18 -18.39
N ARG A 325 -17.28 19.10 -18.95
CA ARG A 325 -16.40 18.19 -18.22
C ARG A 325 -15.08 18.88 -17.81
N ALA A 326 -14.70 18.73 -16.55
CA ALA A 326 -13.39 19.14 -16.01
C ALA A 326 -12.31 18.07 -16.24
N GLU A 327 -11.09 18.30 -15.77
CA GLU A 327 -9.99 17.35 -15.93
C GLU A 327 -9.87 16.38 -14.73
N PRO A 328 -9.53 15.10 -14.96
CA PRO A 328 -9.23 14.16 -13.88
C PRO A 328 -7.96 14.57 -13.14
N GLY A 329 -7.81 14.10 -11.90
CA GLY A 329 -6.54 14.15 -11.20
C GLY A 329 -5.54 13.14 -11.79
N GLU A 330 -4.25 13.40 -11.61
CA GLU A 330 -3.21 12.45 -12.03
C GLU A 330 -3.11 11.26 -11.06
N ASP A 331 -2.71 10.11 -11.58
CA ASP A 331 -2.35 8.94 -10.75
C ASP A 331 -1.03 9.19 -10.00
N GLY A 332 -0.89 8.54 -8.84
CA GLY A 332 0.32 8.51 -8.03
C GLY A 332 1.49 7.90 -8.80
N GLY A 333 2.30 8.76 -9.41
CA GLY A 333 3.38 8.37 -10.32
C GLY A 333 4.60 7.75 -9.64
N ALA A 334 5.46 7.13 -10.45
CA ALA A 334 6.70 6.48 -10.02
C ALA A 334 7.87 7.49 -9.94
N GLY A 335 7.77 8.42 -9.00
CA GLY A 335 8.78 9.44 -8.82
C GLY A 335 8.62 10.23 -7.53
N ALA A 336 9.40 11.29 -7.43
CA ALA A 336 9.35 12.25 -6.33
C ALA A 336 8.24 13.30 -6.49
N ARG A 337 7.70 13.45 -7.70
CA ARG A 337 6.68 14.47 -8.00
C ARG A 337 5.33 14.03 -7.43
N ARG A 338 4.68 14.96 -6.73
CA ARG A 338 3.29 14.83 -6.30
C ARG A 338 2.37 14.80 -7.52
N ALA A 339 1.34 13.96 -7.47
CA ALA A 339 0.35 13.88 -8.55
C ALA A 339 -0.44 15.19 -8.59
N ASP A 340 -0.55 15.81 -9.77
CA ASP A 340 -1.29 17.06 -9.89
C ASP A 340 -2.80 16.81 -9.78
N GLY A 341 -3.50 17.75 -9.13
CA GLY A 341 -4.95 17.78 -9.17
C GLY A 341 -5.45 18.26 -10.53
N GLY A 342 -6.59 17.73 -10.95
CA GLY A 342 -7.24 18.06 -12.21
C GLY A 342 -7.73 19.50 -12.25
N ASP A 343 -7.57 20.14 -13.40
CA ASP A 343 -8.05 21.50 -13.63
C ASP A 343 -9.58 21.56 -13.61
N GLY A 344 -10.12 22.62 -12.99
CA GLY A 344 -11.55 22.91 -12.99
C GLY A 344 -12.01 23.47 -14.33
N GLU A 345 -13.31 23.34 -14.62
CA GLU A 345 -13.93 23.91 -15.80
C GLU A 345 -14.76 25.16 -15.46
N GLY A 346 -14.58 26.23 -16.23
CA GLY A 346 -15.30 27.48 -16.02
C GLY A 346 -15.03 28.09 -14.64
N LYS A 347 -16.03 28.03 -13.76
CA LYS A 347 -15.96 28.47 -12.36
C LYS A 347 -15.83 27.31 -11.36
N GLY A 348 -15.61 26.10 -11.85
CA GLY A 348 -15.31 24.93 -11.05
C GLY A 348 -13.90 25.00 -10.44
N GLY A 349 -13.74 24.35 -9.28
CA GLY A 349 -12.49 24.31 -8.54
C GLY A 349 -11.51 23.30 -9.11
N ARG A 350 -10.21 23.62 -9.01
CA ARG A 350 -9.14 22.64 -9.24
C ARG A 350 -9.13 21.59 -8.14
N GLY A 351 -8.76 20.35 -8.46
CA GLY A 351 -8.49 19.32 -7.46
C GLY A 351 -7.19 19.58 -6.67
N GLY A 352 -7.10 18.99 -5.49
CA GLY A 352 -5.89 19.00 -4.66
C GLY A 352 -4.81 18.06 -5.19
N THR A 353 -3.53 18.36 -4.93
CA THR A 353 -2.41 17.50 -5.33
C THR A 353 -2.22 16.32 -4.36
N GLY A 354 -1.73 15.18 -4.85
CA GLY A 354 -1.51 13.97 -4.03
C GLY A 354 -0.25 14.04 -3.16
N GLY A 355 -0.18 13.25 -2.09
CA GLY A 355 0.98 13.15 -1.20
C GLY A 355 2.18 12.42 -1.82
N ALA A 356 3.40 12.92 -1.58
CA ALA A 356 4.66 12.29 -1.97
C ALA A 356 5.86 12.83 -1.16
N LEU A 357 6.97 12.08 -1.13
CA LEU A 357 8.22 12.44 -0.46
C LEU A 357 8.02 12.93 0.98
N ALA A 358 8.41 14.18 1.25
CA ALA A 358 8.39 14.84 2.55
C ALA A 358 7.03 15.52 2.84
N ASN A 359 6.12 15.56 1.86
CA ASN A 359 4.76 16.04 2.02
C ASN A 359 3.82 14.84 1.80
N PRO A 360 3.74 13.92 2.79
CA PRO A 360 2.94 12.71 2.65
C PRO A 360 1.45 13.03 2.59
N ASP A 361 1.00 14.20 3.03
CA ASP A 361 -0.41 14.55 3.03
C ASP A 361 -0.89 14.99 1.63
N GLY A 362 -2.12 14.62 1.31
CA GLY A 362 -2.85 15.16 0.19
C GLY A 362 -3.21 16.63 0.44
N GLU A 363 -3.19 17.45 -0.60
CA GLU A 363 -3.61 18.84 -0.48
C GLU A 363 -5.14 18.96 -0.51
N ASP A 364 -5.64 19.88 0.29
CA ASP A 364 -7.02 20.37 0.18
C ASP A 364 -7.25 21.01 -1.19
N ALA A 365 -8.42 20.77 -1.77
CA ALA A 365 -8.85 21.51 -2.93
C ALA A 365 -9.29 22.94 -2.54
N PRO A 366 -8.95 23.96 -3.34
CA PRO A 366 -9.38 25.33 -3.09
C PRO A 366 -10.91 25.47 -3.16
N VAL A 367 -11.42 26.52 -2.51
CA VAL A 367 -12.82 26.94 -2.61
C VAL A 367 -13.14 27.35 -4.06
N ALA A 368 -14.33 26.99 -4.53
CA ALA A 368 -14.83 27.36 -5.84
C ALA A 368 -16.24 27.97 -5.78
N GLU A 369 -16.61 28.78 -6.77
CA GLU A 369 -17.96 29.36 -6.85
C GLU A 369 -19.02 28.34 -7.34
N ARG A 370 -18.60 27.18 -7.86
CA ARG A 370 -19.48 26.21 -8.54
C ARG A 370 -19.18 24.79 -8.11
N GLY A 371 -18.84 23.88 -9.02
CA GLY A 371 -18.40 22.54 -8.65
C GLY A 371 -17.09 22.61 -7.88
N GLY A 372 -17.06 22.10 -6.64
CA GLY A 372 -15.83 22.01 -5.86
C GLY A 372 -14.87 20.96 -6.42
N GLY A 373 -13.55 21.21 -6.39
CA GLY A 373 -12.56 20.20 -6.77
C GLY A 373 -12.40 19.12 -5.69
N GLY A 374 -11.99 17.90 -6.06
CA GLY A 374 -11.73 16.84 -5.09
C GLY A 374 -10.40 17.03 -4.35
N GLY A 375 -10.30 16.55 -3.11
CA GLY A 375 -9.07 16.57 -2.33
C GLY A 375 -8.02 15.57 -2.83
N GLY A 376 -6.73 15.87 -2.66
CA GLY A 376 -5.65 14.95 -3.02
C GLY A 376 -5.55 13.75 -2.08
N GLY A 377 -5.14 12.58 -2.58
CA GLY A 377 -4.91 11.40 -1.75
C GLY A 377 -3.56 11.48 -1.01
N GLY A 378 -3.51 11.00 0.23
CA GLY A 378 -2.27 10.89 1.00
C GLY A 378 -1.31 9.85 0.43
N ALA A 379 -0.02 9.97 0.73
CA ALA A 379 0.98 8.98 0.40
C ALA A 379 0.74 7.67 1.17
N GLY A 380 1.33 6.60 0.66
CA GLY A 380 1.32 5.29 1.27
C GLY A 380 2.45 5.11 2.29
N VAL A 381 2.90 3.87 2.49
CA VAL A 381 3.99 3.56 3.43
C VAL A 381 5.01 2.68 2.75
N ILE A 382 6.29 2.99 2.94
CA ILE A 382 7.42 2.14 2.53
C ILE A 382 8.16 1.73 3.80
N VAL A 383 8.32 0.43 4.03
CA VAL A 383 9.04 -0.10 5.19
C VAL A 383 10.16 -1.03 4.74
N LEU A 384 11.33 -0.85 5.33
CA LEU A 384 12.52 -1.66 5.10
C LEU A 384 12.80 -2.46 6.37
N TYR A 385 12.80 -3.78 6.24
CA TYR A 385 13.03 -4.73 7.33
C TYR A 385 14.32 -5.51 7.09
N GLY A 386 15.04 -5.83 8.16
CA GLY A 386 16.12 -6.81 8.10
C GLY A 386 17.09 -6.76 9.27
N PRO A 387 17.92 -7.80 9.45
CA PRO A 387 18.91 -7.84 10.52
C PRO A 387 20.08 -6.87 10.30
N ALA A 388 20.23 -6.31 9.09
CA ALA A 388 21.26 -5.36 8.72
C ALA A 388 20.62 -4.05 8.24
N ALA A 389 21.29 -2.92 8.50
CA ALA A 389 20.84 -1.63 8.02
C ALA A 389 20.74 -1.62 6.47
N PRO A 390 19.63 -1.15 5.89
CA PRO A 390 19.45 -1.14 4.44
C PRO A 390 20.44 -0.18 3.77
N ALA A 391 20.99 -0.59 2.64
CA ALA A 391 21.85 0.25 1.81
C ALA A 391 21.00 0.94 0.73
N ILE A 392 20.67 2.21 0.95
CA ILE A 392 19.93 3.05 -0.01
C ILE A 392 20.92 3.97 -0.70
N ASP A 393 21.04 3.85 -2.02
CA ASP A 393 21.85 4.76 -2.82
C ASP A 393 21.21 6.17 -2.84
N GLY A 394 22.03 7.22 -2.71
CA GLY A 394 21.54 8.60 -2.67
C GLY A 394 20.91 9.10 -3.98
N ALA A 395 21.10 8.39 -5.10
CA ALA A 395 20.42 8.66 -6.37
C ALA A 395 19.08 7.91 -6.53
N ALA A 396 18.79 6.94 -5.66
CA ALA A 396 17.53 6.22 -5.69
C ALA A 396 16.34 7.15 -5.38
N VAL A 397 15.18 6.87 -5.98
CA VAL A 397 13.93 7.56 -5.64
C VAL A 397 13.11 6.66 -4.72
N VAL A 398 12.94 7.09 -3.48
CA VAL A 398 12.07 6.43 -2.50
C VAL A 398 11.03 7.44 -2.02
N SER A 399 9.76 7.20 -2.34
CA SER A 399 8.66 8.17 -2.08
C SER A 399 7.38 7.46 -1.63
N PRO A 400 6.85 7.72 -0.42
CA PRO A 400 7.38 8.64 0.60
C PRO A 400 8.69 8.15 1.23
N ALA A 401 9.23 8.92 2.19
CA ALA A 401 10.43 8.50 2.93
C ALA A 401 10.22 7.12 3.60
N PRO A 402 11.18 6.19 3.52
CA PRO A 402 11.02 4.86 4.08
C PRO A 402 11.15 4.88 5.61
N ILE A 403 10.41 3.99 6.26
CA ILE A 403 10.60 3.61 7.66
C ILE A 403 11.62 2.46 7.67
N VAL A 404 12.62 2.54 8.54
CA VAL A 404 13.61 1.48 8.74
C VAL A 404 13.35 0.85 10.09
N ASP A 405 13.07 -0.45 10.10
CA ASP A 405 12.76 -1.26 11.28
C ASP A 405 13.71 -2.47 11.37
#